data_AF-A0A8T5UN35-F1
#
_entry.id   AF-A0A8T5UN35-F1
#
_cell.length_a   1.000
_cell.length_b   1.000
_cell.length_c   1.000
_cell.angle_alpha   90.00
_cell.angle_beta   90.00
_cell.angle_gamma   90.00
#
_symmetry.space_group_name_H-M   'P 1'
#
loop_
_entity.id
_entity.type
_entity.pdbx_description
1 polymer ?
#
loop_
_entity_poly.entity_id
_entity_poly.type
_entity_poly.pdbx_seq_one_letter_code
_entity_poly.pdbx_strand_id
1 'polypeptide(L)'
;MERELTKNQEELRKAKEELKETHNKLTGREKSLVKISEKFSSAKRNLDDVSENKLNTDIELTRLKPQLEELKTELAESNDNINNLKSELNFTSEKASEMEQNIKFKEKAIENFKSDLEKRKKEIDSLNEIIKLNQKETEELISKIKTLEVKLSEVISTPKVLERIKEILKLKGFLSDRELDEVIKEFE
;
A
#
# COMPACT_ATOMS: atom_id res chain seq x y z
N MET A 1 -135.36 -3.19 10.31
CA MET A 1 -135.00 -2.26 9.22
C MET A 1 -134.20 -1.06 9.72
N GLU A 2 -134.74 -0.07 10.47
CA GLU A 2 -133.94 1.12 10.89
C GLU A 2 -132.73 0.81 11.81
N ARG A 3 -132.87 -0.08 12.80
CA ARG A 3 -131.77 -0.46 13.70
C ARG A 3 -130.63 -1.24 13.01
N GLU A 4 -130.95 -2.00 11.97
CA GLU A 4 -129.92 -2.70 11.17
C GLU A 4 -129.20 -1.72 10.24
N LEU A 5 -129.92 -0.75 9.68
CA LEU A 5 -129.33 0.29 8.84
C LEU A 5 -128.31 1.12 9.62
N THR A 6 -128.63 1.53 10.85
CA THR A 6 -127.72 2.29 11.71
C THR A 6 -126.52 1.47 12.18
N LYS A 7 -126.71 0.18 12.50
CA LYS A 7 -125.61 -0.73 12.83
C LYS A 7 -124.64 -0.91 11.65
N ASN A 8 -125.18 -1.14 10.44
CA ASN A 8 -124.39 -1.27 9.22
C ASN A 8 -123.65 0.04 8.87
N GLN A 9 -124.25 1.20 9.13
CA GLN A 9 -123.58 2.50 8.94
C GLN A 9 -122.39 2.70 9.88
N GLU A 10 -122.51 2.29 11.15
CA GLU A 10 -121.41 2.38 12.13
C GLU A 10 -120.29 1.39 11.83
N GLU A 11 -120.62 0.15 11.42
CA GLU A 11 -119.62 -0.84 10.97
C GLU A 11 -118.88 -0.35 9.71
N LEU A 12 -119.60 0.24 8.75
CA LEU A 12 -119.00 0.85 7.56
C LEU A 12 -118.07 2.02 7.91
N ARG A 13 -118.42 2.83 8.92
CA ARG A 13 -117.56 3.92 9.42
C ARG A 13 -116.26 3.37 10.00
N LYS A 14 -116.34 2.36 10.87
CA LYS A 14 -115.17 1.70 11.46
C LYS A 14 -114.26 1.07 10.41
N ALA A 15 -114.83 0.33 9.46
CA ALA A 15 -114.07 -0.27 8.36
C ALA A 15 -113.35 0.78 7.50
N LYS A 16 -113.98 1.94 7.25
CA LYS A 16 -113.32 3.07 6.55
C LYS A 16 -112.17 3.68 7.36
N GLU A 17 -112.32 3.79 8.68
CA GLU A 17 -111.25 4.27 9.57
C GLU A 17 -110.06 3.30 9.61
N GLU A 18 -110.32 2.00 9.75
CA GLU A 18 -109.30 0.95 9.70
C GLU A 18 -108.60 0.88 8.33
N LEU A 19 -109.36 1.02 7.24
CA LEU A 19 -108.81 1.08 5.88
C LEU A 19 -107.89 2.30 5.70
N LYS A 20 -108.28 3.45 6.24
CA LYS A 20 -107.46 4.67 6.20
C LYS A 20 -106.17 4.49 7.02
N GLU A 21 -106.26 3.89 8.20
CA GLU A 21 -105.10 3.65 9.05
C GLU A 21 -104.12 2.64 8.40
N THR A 22 -104.65 1.55 7.85
CA THR A 22 -103.84 0.55 7.13
C THR A 22 -103.20 1.14 5.88
N HIS A 23 -103.92 1.96 5.11
CA HIS A 23 -103.35 2.69 3.97
C HIS A 23 -102.17 3.59 4.40
N ASN A 24 -102.32 4.35 5.49
CA ASN A 24 -101.24 5.20 6.01
C ASN A 24 -100.02 4.37 6.45
N LYS A 25 -100.23 3.24 7.13
CA LYS A 25 -99.15 2.31 7.53
C LYS A 25 -98.45 1.71 6.32
N LEU A 26 -99.19 1.32 5.29
CA LEU A 26 -98.64 0.78 4.04
C LEU A 26 -97.76 1.82 3.35
N THR A 27 -98.25 3.04 3.16
CA THR A 27 -97.49 4.15 2.57
C THR A 27 -96.22 4.46 3.38
N GLY A 28 -96.27 4.37 4.72
CA GLY A 28 -95.09 4.53 5.58
C GLY A 28 -94.05 3.41 5.39
N ARG A 29 -94.50 2.17 5.22
CA ARG A 29 -93.65 1.02 4.94
C ARG A 29 -93.02 1.12 3.55
N GLU A 30 -93.77 1.52 2.53
CA GLU A 30 -93.26 1.74 1.17
C GLU A 30 -92.13 2.79 1.16
N LYS A 31 -92.32 3.93 1.82
CA LYS A 31 -91.27 4.95 1.97
C LYS A 31 -90.02 4.41 2.67
N SER A 32 -90.21 3.56 3.67
CA SER A 32 -89.09 2.94 4.39
C SER A 32 -88.35 1.92 3.53
N LEU A 33 -89.09 1.14 2.73
CA LEU A 33 -88.53 0.17 1.79
C LEU A 33 -87.66 0.85 0.73
N VAL A 34 -88.12 1.98 0.17
CA VAL A 34 -87.33 2.77 -0.79
C VAL A 34 -86.01 3.23 -0.17
N LYS A 35 -86.04 3.80 1.04
CA LYS A 35 -84.82 4.23 1.76
C LYS A 35 -83.85 3.07 2.03
N ILE A 36 -84.37 1.89 2.35
CA ILE A 36 -83.54 0.69 2.58
C ILE A 36 -82.93 0.22 1.26
N SER A 37 -83.68 0.24 0.16
CA SER A 37 -83.19 -0.13 -1.17
C SER A 37 -82.07 0.79 -1.65
N GLU A 38 -82.21 2.10 -1.43
CA GLU A 38 -81.17 3.09 -1.72
C GLU A 38 -79.90 2.82 -0.91
N LYS A 39 -80.04 2.58 0.41
CA LYS A 39 -78.91 2.23 1.30
C LYS A 39 -78.24 0.92 0.90
N PHE A 40 -79.01 -0.07 0.49
CA PHE A 40 -78.47 -1.34 0.02
C PHE A 40 -77.67 -1.16 -1.26
N SER A 41 -78.18 -0.34 -2.20
CA SER A 41 -77.50 -0.03 -3.46
C SER A 41 -76.19 0.72 -3.23
N SER A 42 -76.16 1.68 -2.30
CA SER A 42 -74.92 2.38 -1.94
C SER A 42 -73.93 1.49 -1.21
N ALA A 43 -74.38 0.67 -0.26
CA ALA A 43 -73.53 -0.30 0.43
C ALA A 43 -72.92 -1.31 -0.54
N LYS A 44 -73.67 -1.75 -1.54
CA LYS A 44 -73.17 -2.65 -2.59
C LYS A 44 -72.06 -2.00 -3.43
N ARG A 45 -72.25 -0.76 -3.88
CA ARG A 45 -71.20 -0.02 -4.62
C ARG A 45 -69.93 0.13 -3.80
N ASN A 46 -70.06 0.52 -2.53
CA ASN A 46 -68.91 0.64 -1.63
C ASN A 46 -68.17 -0.70 -1.45
N LEU A 47 -68.90 -1.82 -1.42
CA LEU A 47 -68.29 -3.14 -1.32
C LEU A 47 -67.49 -3.48 -2.59
N ASP A 48 -68.05 -3.17 -3.76
CA ASP A 48 -67.38 -3.38 -5.05
C ASP A 48 -66.09 -2.53 -5.12
N ASP A 49 -66.15 -1.25 -4.74
CA ASP A 49 -64.99 -0.34 -4.70
C ASP A 49 -63.90 -0.83 -3.72
N VAL A 50 -64.29 -1.30 -2.53
CA VAL A 50 -63.35 -1.86 -1.55
C VAL A 50 -62.71 -3.15 -2.07
N SER A 51 -63.48 -3.99 -2.76
CA SER A 51 -62.97 -5.23 -3.35
C SER A 51 -61.95 -4.95 -4.45
N GLU A 52 -62.19 -3.95 -5.30
CA GLU A 52 -61.25 -3.53 -6.34
C GLU A 52 -59.95 -2.96 -5.74
N ASN A 53 -60.07 -2.08 -4.75
CA ASN A 53 -58.90 -1.51 -4.07
C ASN A 53 -58.05 -2.58 -3.36
N LYS A 54 -58.71 -3.56 -2.73
CA LYS A 54 -58.02 -4.70 -2.14
C LYS A 54 -57.24 -5.48 -3.18
N LEU A 55 -57.85 -5.80 -4.32
CA LEU A 55 -57.18 -6.54 -5.41
C LEU A 55 -55.95 -5.77 -5.93
N ASN A 56 -56.08 -4.46 -6.14
CA ASN A 56 -54.96 -3.62 -6.57
C ASN A 56 -53.81 -3.64 -5.55
N THR A 57 -54.13 -3.57 -4.26
CA THR A 57 -53.13 -3.66 -3.18
C THR A 57 -52.44 -5.03 -3.16
N ASP A 58 -53.19 -6.12 -3.34
CA ASP A 58 -52.64 -7.48 -3.38
C ASP A 58 -51.70 -7.67 -4.59
N ILE A 59 -52.01 -7.07 -5.74
CA ILE A 59 -51.15 -7.05 -6.92
C ILE A 59 -49.85 -6.29 -6.64
N GLU A 60 -49.92 -5.09 -6.08
CA GLU A 60 -48.74 -4.31 -5.72
C GLU A 60 -47.84 -5.05 -4.71
N LEU A 61 -48.46 -5.66 -3.70
CA LEU A 61 -47.75 -6.42 -2.67
C LEU A 61 -47.05 -7.65 -3.24
N THR A 62 -47.68 -8.33 -4.21
CA THR A 62 -47.08 -9.44 -4.95
C THR A 62 -45.90 -8.99 -5.80
N ARG A 63 -45.93 -7.76 -6.35
CA ARG A 63 -44.83 -7.18 -7.13
C ARG A 63 -43.66 -6.72 -6.26
N LEU A 64 -43.94 -6.11 -5.10
CA LEU A 64 -42.91 -5.52 -4.23
C LEU A 64 -42.15 -6.55 -3.40
N LYS A 65 -42.80 -7.67 -3.02
CA LYS A 65 -42.13 -8.76 -2.27
C LYS A 65 -40.85 -9.29 -2.93
N PRO A 66 -40.85 -9.71 -4.20
CA PRO A 66 -39.63 -10.21 -4.83
C PRO A 66 -38.55 -9.13 -4.97
N GLN A 67 -38.93 -7.87 -5.23
CA GLN A 67 -37.98 -6.75 -5.30
C GLN A 67 -37.28 -6.52 -3.94
N LEU A 68 -38.02 -6.67 -2.84
CA LEU A 68 -37.44 -6.57 -1.50
C LEU A 68 -36.43 -7.70 -1.23
N GLU A 69 -36.74 -8.92 -1.65
CA GLU A 69 -35.82 -10.05 -1.49
C GLU A 69 -34.57 -9.91 -2.38
N GLU A 70 -34.73 -9.44 -3.62
CA GLU A 70 -33.62 -9.13 -4.52
C GLU A 70 -32.69 -8.07 -3.92
N LEU A 71 -33.24 -6.96 -3.43
CA LEU A 71 -32.45 -5.92 -2.75
C LEU A 71 -31.72 -6.43 -1.50
N LYS A 72 -32.30 -7.37 -0.75
CA LYS A 72 -31.62 -8.01 0.39
C LYS A 72 -30.44 -8.86 -0.06
N THR A 73 -30.60 -9.59 -1.15
CA THR A 73 -29.51 -10.39 -1.74
C THR A 73 -28.39 -9.50 -2.24
N GLU A 74 -28.69 -8.46 -3.01
CA GLU A 74 -27.70 -7.49 -3.49
C GLU A 74 -26.96 -6.81 -2.33
N LEU A 75 -27.68 -6.47 -1.25
CA LEU A 75 -27.08 -5.90 -0.05
C LEU A 75 -26.12 -6.88 0.65
N ALA A 76 -26.47 -8.16 0.70
CA ALA A 76 -25.60 -9.20 1.28
C ALA A 76 -24.32 -9.37 0.44
N GLU A 77 -24.46 -9.50 -0.88
CA GLU A 77 -23.32 -9.62 -1.80
C GLU A 77 -22.39 -8.39 -1.74
N SER A 78 -22.97 -7.19 -1.68
CA SER A 78 -22.21 -5.95 -1.54
C SER A 78 -21.43 -5.91 -0.22
N ASN A 79 -22.03 -6.35 0.88
CA ASN A 79 -21.34 -6.44 2.18
C ASN A 79 -20.19 -7.46 2.14
N ASP A 80 -20.37 -8.61 1.50
CA ASP A 80 -19.32 -9.61 1.35
C ASP A 80 -18.15 -9.07 0.52
N ASN A 81 -18.45 -8.35 -0.57
CA ASN A 81 -17.43 -7.67 -1.38
C ASN A 81 -16.66 -6.61 -0.59
N ILE A 82 -17.36 -5.81 0.22
CA ILE A 82 -16.72 -4.82 1.12
C ILE A 82 -15.77 -5.52 2.11
N ASN A 83 -16.18 -6.64 2.69
CA ASN A 83 -15.35 -7.39 3.64
C ASN A 83 -14.10 -7.98 2.98
N ASN A 84 -14.23 -8.49 1.75
CA ASN A 84 -13.11 -9.00 0.97
C ASN A 84 -12.11 -7.89 0.64
N LEU A 85 -12.59 -6.76 0.11
CA LEU A 85 -11.75 -5.59 -0.21
C LEU A 85 -11.03 -5.04 1.04
N LYS A 86 -11.71 -5.02 2.19
CA LYS A 86 -11.09 -4.61 3.46
C LYS A 86 -9.96 -5.55 3.88
N SER A 87 -10.13 -6.85 3.65
CA SER A 87 -9.11 -7.85 3.96
C SER A 87 -7.88 -7.72 3.04
N GLU A 88 -8.10 -7.52 1.74
CA GLU A 88 -7.03 -7.27 0.76
C GLU A 88 -6.27 -5.97 1.06
N LEU A 89 -6.98 -4.92 1.46
CA LEU A 89 -6.38 -3.65 1.86
C LEU A 89 -5.47 -3.83 3.08
N ASN A 90 -5.93 -4.54 4.11
CA ASN A 90 -5.13 -4.82 5.30
C ASN A 90 -3.86 -5.60 4.97
N PHE A 91 -3.98 -6.67 4.18
CA PHE A 91 -2.83 -7.48 3.74
C PHE A 91 -1.81 -6.63 2.96
N THR A 92 -2.28 -5.78 2.05
CA THR A 92 -1.42 -4.91 1.25
C THR A 92 -0.73 -3.86 2.12
N SER A 93 -1.44 -3.30 3.10
CA SER A 93 -0.90 -2.34 4.06
C SER A 93 0.22 -2.95 4.92
N GLU A 94 0.01 -4.16 5.44
CA GLU A 94 1.03 -4.89 6.21
C GLU A 94 2.29 -5.15 5.38
N LYS A 95 2.12 -5.62 4.13
CA LYS A 95 3.23 -5.86 3.21
C LYS A 95 4.00 -4.58 2.87
N ALA A 96 3.31 -3.46 2.70
CA ALA A 96 3.94 -2.16 2.49
C ALA A 96 4.78 -1.75 3.70
N SER A 97 4.26 -1.93 4.92
CA SER A 97 4.99 -1.65 6.15
C SER A 97 6.25 -2.51 6.30
N GLU A 98 6.16 -3.80 5.97
CA GLU A 98 7.32 -4.70 5.97
C GLU A 98 8.39 -4.25 4.96
N MET A 99 7.98 -3.86 3.75
CA MET A 99 8.89 -3.34 2.74
C MET A 99 9.59 -2.04 3.20
N GLU A 100 8.87 -1.12 3.84
CA GLU A 100 9.47 0.10 4.41
C GLU A 100 10.52 -0.21 5.47
N GLN A 101 10.28 -1.17 6.37
CA GLN A 101 11.26 -1.58 7.37
C GLN A 101 12.50 -2.20 6.73
N ASN A 102 12.31 -3.05 5.72
CA ASN A 102 13.40 -3.65 4.97
C ASN A 102 14.25 -2.60 4.23
N ILE A 103 13.62 -1.55 3.68
CA ILE A 103 14.33 -0.43 3.06
C ILE A 103 15.18 0.30 4.10
N LYS A 104 14.61 0.68 5.25
CA LYS A 104 15.36 1.35 6.33
C LYS A 104 16.56 0.53 6.82
N PHE A 105 16.38 -0.79 6.95
CA PHE A 105 17.49 -1.68 7.32
C PHE A 105 18.61 -1.67 6.27
N LYS A 106 18.24 -1.77 4.98
CA LYS A 106 19.21 -1.73 3.88
C LYS A 106 19.93 -0.39 3.77
N GLU A 107 19.23 0.73 3.98
CA GLU A 107 19.82 2.07 4.01
C GLU A 107 20.89 2.19 5.09
N LYS A 108 20.60 1.71 6.30
CA LYS A 108 21.58 1.68 7.40
C LYS A 108 22.79 0.80 7.08
N ALA A 109 22.57 -0.35 6.43
CA ALA A 109 23.66 -1.22 5.99
C ALA A 109 24.55 -0.54 4.94
N ILE A 110 23.95 0.18 3.98
CA ILE A 110 24.68 0.97 2.97
C ILE A 110 25.52 2.06 3.63
N GLU A 111 24.97 2.79 4.60
CA GLU A 111 25.70 3.83 5.32
C GLU A 111 26.91 3.26 6.07
N ASN A 112 26.74 2.12 6.73
CA ASN A 112 27.85 1.41 7.38
C ASN A 112 28.93 1.00 6.38
N PHE A 113 28.56 0.38 5.25
CA PHE A 113 29.54 0.00 4.23
C PHE A 113 30.26 1.20 3.63
N LYS A 114 29.58 2.34 3.45
CA LYS A 114 30.19 3.59 2.98
C LYS A 114 31.22 4.11 3.98
N SER A 115 30.91 4.07 5.27
CA SER A 115 31.84 4.44 6.35
C SER A 115 33.08 3.55 6.36
N ASP A 116 32.90 2.23 6.22
CA ASP A 116 34.02 1.29 6.21
C ASP A 116 34.89 1.43 4.96
N LEU A 117 34.30 1.67 3.78
CA LEU A 117 35.04 2.00 2.57
C LEU A 117 35.91 3.26 2.74
N GLU A 118 35.37 4.30 3.37
CA GLU A 118 36.12 5.53 3.62
C GLU A 118 37.30 5.30 4.57
N LYS A 119 37.12 4.49 5.62
CA LYS A 119 38.22 4.09 6.51
C LYS A 119 39.31 3.32 5.76
N ARG A 120 38.92 2.34 4.93
CA ARG A 120 39.87 1.55 4.14
C ARG A 120 40.61 2.39 3.11
N LYS A 121 39.96 3.38 2.51
CA LYS A 121 40.60 4.34 1.62
C LYS A 121 41.72 5.12 2.33
N LYS A 122 41.43 5.65 3.52
CA LYS A 122 42.44 6.37 4.33
C LYS A 122 43.61 5.47 4.75
N GLU A 123 43.33 4.21 5.05
CA GLU A 123 44.36 3.22 5.38
C GLU A 123 45.26 2.95 4.17
N ILE A 124 44.69 2.76 2.97
CA ILE A 124 45.44 2.60 1.71
C ILE A 124 46.30 3.85 1.44
N ASP A 125 45.74 5.04 1.58
CA ASP A 125 46.49 6.30 1.39
C ASP A 125 47.69 6.39 2.35
N SER A 126 47.48 6.02 3.62
CA SER A 126 48.54 6.00 4.64
C SER A 126 49.64 4.97 4.32
N LEU A 127 49.25 3.77 3.88
CA LEU A 127 50.20 2.72 3.47
C LEU A 127 50.99 3.14 2.24
N ASN A 128 50.36 3.81 1.27
CA ASN A 128 51.04 4.32 0.08
C ASN A 128 52.11 5.36 0.44
N GLU A 129 51.84 6.25 1.39
CA GLU A 129 52.84 7.22 1.86
C GLU A 129 54.01 6.54 2.58
N ILE A 130 53.75 5.52 3.41
CA ILE A 130 54.81 4.71 4.04
C ILE A 130 55.67 4.02 2.98
N ILE A 131 55.05 3.42 1.96
CA ILE A 131 55.78 2.75 0.86
C ILE A 131 56.70 3.76 0.14
N LYS A 132 56.20 4.96 -0.18
CA LYS A 132 57.01 6.01 -0.81
C LYS A 132 58.20 6.43 0.06
N LEU A 133 58.01 6.55 1.37
CA LEU A 133 59.09 6.89 2.29
C LEU A 133 60.16 5.81 2.31
N ASN A 134 59.74 4.54 2.47
CA ASN A 134 60.65 3.39 2.46
C ASN A 134 61.41 3.26 1.13
N GLN A 135 60.76 3.58 0.00
CA GLN A 135 61.41 3.61 -1.32
C GLN A 135 62.55 4.64 -1.35
N LYS A 136 62.30 5.88 -0.87
CA LYS A 136 63.34 6.92 -0.79
C LYS A 136 64.49 6.51 0.13
N GLU A 137 64.19 5.97 1.31
CA GLU A 137 65.22 5.47 2.24
C GLU A 137 66.07 4.37 1.59
N THR A 138 65.43 3.47 0.83
CA THR A 138 66.13 2.41 0.09
C THR A 138 67.05 2.99 -0.98
N GLU A 139 66.60 3.98 -1.75
CA GLU A 139 67.42 4.67 -2.77
C GLU A 139 68.62 5.39 -2.14
N GLU A 140 68.44 6.04 -0.99
CA GLU A 140 69.52 6.68 -0.23
C GLU A 140 70.55 5.65 0.26
N LEU A 141 70.09 4.52 0.80
CA LEU A 141 70.96 3.44 1.25
C LEU A 141 71.75 2.83 0.09
N ILE A 142 71.11 2.59 -1.06
CA ILE A 142 71.79 2.13 -2.28
C ILE A 142 72.89 3.11 -2.70
N SER A 143 72.60 4.42 -2.65
CA SER A 143 73.58 5.46 -3.01
C SER A 143 74.78 5.50 -2.05
N LYS A 144 74.53 5.32 -0.75
CA LYS A 144 75.59 5.20 0.27
C LYS A 144 76.44 3.95 0.04
N ILE A 145 75.81 2.80 -0.24
CA ILE A 145 76.50 1.54 -0.54
C ILE A 145 77.44 1.73 -1.73
N LYS A 146 76.95 2.27 -2.86
CA LYS A 146 77.78 2.55 -4.04
C LYS A 146 78.99 3.44 -3.72
N THR A 147 78.78 4.47 -2.90
CA THR A 147 79.88 5.37 -2.48
C THR A 147 80.91 4.64 -1.62
N LEU A 148 80.46 3.75 -0.72
CA LEU A 148 81.35 2.94 0.10
C LEU A 148 82.12 1.90 -0.73
N GLU A 149 81.47 1.31 -1.74
CA GLU A 149 82.11 0.38 -2.68
C GLU A 149 83.27 1.05 -3.43
N VAL A 150 83.08 2.29 -3.93
CA VAL A 150 84.15 3.07 -4.59
C VAL A 150 85.31 3.36 -3.64
N LYS A 151 85.01 3.85 -2.43
CA LYS A 151 86.05 4.11 -1.41
C LYS A 151 86.80 2.84 -1.03
N LEU A 152 86.11 1.70 -0.95
CA LEU A 152 86.72 0.42 -0.64
C LEU A 152 87.66 -0.02 -1.77
N SER A 153 87.29 0.16 -3.05
CA SER A 153 88.20 -0.16 -4.17
C SER A 153 89.47 0.68 -4.14
N GLU A 154 89.38 1.98 -3.84
CA GLU A 154 90.55 2.88 -3.71
C GLU A 154 91.49 2.43 -2.57
N VAL A 155 90.92 2.06 -1.43
CA VAL A 155 91.71 1.57 -0.29
C VAL A 155 92.38 0.23 -0.60
N ILE A 156 91.71 -0.66 -1.33
CA ILE A 156 92.27 -1.96 -1.73
C ILE A 156 93.37 -1.80 -2.80
N SER A 157 93.27 -0.83 -3.71
CA SER A 157 94.28 -0.58 -4.74
C SER A 157 95.53 0.11 -4.18
N THR A 158 95.39 0.95 -3.14
CA THR A 158 96.50 1.73 -2.57
C THR A 158 97.75 0.90 -2.20
N PRO A 159 97.67 -0.21 -1.44
CA PRO A 159 98.84 -1.04 -1.15
C PRO A 159 99.50 -1.63 -2.39
N LYS A 160 98.71 -2.01 -3.41
CA LYS A 160 99.22 -2.59 -4.67
C LYS A 160 99.99 -1.56 -5.49
N VAL A 161 99.46 -0.33 -5.58
CA VAL A 161 100.13 0.81 -6.21
C VAL A 161 101.46 1.11 -5.49
N LEU A 162 101.46 1.15 -4.16
CA LEU A 162 102.68 1.38 -3.37
C LEU A 162 103.72 0.27 -3.56
N GLU A 163 103.30 -0.98 -3.63
CA GLU A 163 104.19 -2.11 -3.93
C GLU A 163 104.82 -1.98 -5.32
N ARG A 164 104.01 -1.64 -6.33
CA ARG A 164 104.48 -1.41 -7.70
C ARG A 164 105.48 -0.25 -7.80
N ILE A 165 105.20 0.87 -7.13
CA ILE A 165 106.12 2.01 -7.03
C ILE A 165 107.43 1.56 -6.36
N LYS A 166 107.36 0.79 -5.28
CA LYS A 166 108.54 0.28 -4.57
C LYS A 166 109.38 -0.65 -5.45
N GLU A 167 108.77 -1.48 -6.29
CA GLU A 167 109.47 -2.32 -7.27
C GLU A 167 110.25 -1.48 -8.27
N ILE A 168 109.61 -0.47 -8.88
CA ILE A 168 110.26 0.42 -9.86
C ILE A 168 111.42 1.18 -9.22
N LEU A 169 111.20 1.73 -8.01
CA LEU A 169 112.25 2.44 -7.27
C LEU A 169 113.42 1.54 -6.87
N LYS A 170 113.19 0.27 -6.52
CA LYS A 170 114.28 -0.69 -6.27
C LYS A 170 115.13 -0.93 -7.51
N LEU A 171 114.55 -0.87 -8.72
CA LEU A 171 115.24 -1.13 -9.98
C LEU A 171 115.97 0.11 -10.51
N LYS A 172 115.34 1.29 -10.48
CA LYS A 172 115.85 2.52 -11.12
C LYS A 172 116.43 3.54 -10.14
N GLY A 173 116.06 3.48 -8.86
CA GLY A 173 116.42 4.47 -7.84
C GLY A 173 115.64 5.78 -7.89
N PHE A 174 114.84 6.01 -8.95
CA PHE A 174 113.94 7.16 -9.11
C PHE A 174 112.69 6.74 -9.89
N LEU A 175 111.63 7.54 -9.81
CA LEU A 175 110.36 7.36 -10.52
C LEU A 175 110.07 8.65 -11.29
N SER A 176 109.82 8.55 -12.61
CA SER A 176 109.40 9.71 -13.41
C SER A 176 107.90 9.92 -13.35
N ASP A 177 107.46 11.16 -13.59
CA ASP A 177 106.02 11.51 -13.58
C ASP A 177 105.21 10.66 -14.58
N ARG A 178 105.78 10.34 -15.75
CA ARG A 178 105.13 9.47 -16.74
C ARG A 178 104.94 8.04 -16.22
N GLU A 179 105.94 7.50 -15.54
CA GLU A 179 105.86 6.15 -14.96
C GLU A 179 104.91 6.09 -13.77
N LEU A 180 104.82 7.17 -12.99
CA LEU A 180 103.83 7.28 -11.92
C LEU A 180 102.40 7.26 -12.50
N ASP A 181 102.14 8.01 -13.57
CA ASP A 181 100.84 8.03 -14.24
C ASP A 181 100.49 6.66 -14.86
N GLU A 182 101.48 5.96 -15.43
CA GLU A 182 101.31 4.60 -15.95
C GLU A 182 100.94 3.62 -14.83
N VAL A 183 101.62 3.67 -13.68
CA VAL A 183 101.33 2.82 -12.52
C VAL A 183 99.97 3.12 -11.93
N ILE A 184 99.56 4.39 -11.83
CA ILE A 184 98.24 4.73 -11.30
C ILE A 184 97.13 4.16 -12.20
N LYS A 185 97.27 4.27 -13.52
CA LYS A 185 96.30 3.72 -14.50
C LYS A 185 96.22 2.18 -14.53
N GLU A 186 97.25 1.48 -14.07
CA GLU A 186 97.23 0.01 -13.98
C GLU A 186 96.25 -0.50 -12.89
N PHE A 187 95.84 0.36 -11.95
CA PHE A 187 95.02 -0.02 -10.78
C PHE A 187 93.74 0.82 -10.59
N GLU A 188 93.37 1.63 -11.59
CA GLU A 188 92.04 2.23 -11.76
C GLU A 188 91.05 1.25 -12.41
#